data_AF-A0A165WSV8-F1
#
_entry.id   AF-A0A165WSV8-F1
#
_cell.length_a   1.000
_cell.length_b   1.000
_cell.length_c   1.000
_cell.angle_alpha   90.00
_cell.angle_beta   90.00
_cell.angle_gamma   90.00
#
_symmetry.space_group_name_H-M   'P 1'
#
loop_
_entity.id
_entity.type
_entity.pdbx_description
1 polymer ?
#
loop_
_entity_poly.entity_id
_entity_poly.type
_entity_poly.pdbx_seq_one_letter_code
_entity_poly.pdbx_strand_id
1 'polypeptide(L)' 'APEYFANYLREYWLGDKWVKMWSLVYRKDLSIYKESDTNMLIEAYHRVLNTKFLCGKRNRRLDDLIAILTSDCVEHY' A
#
# COMPACT_ATOMS: atom_id res chain seq x y z
N ALA A 1 -14.32 21.59 3.63
CA ALA A 1 -13.37 20.77 4.41
C ALA A 1 -12.48 21.70 5.23
N PRO A 2 -11.95 21.27 6.38
CA PRO A 2 -11.03 22.08 7.17
C PRO A 2 -9.82 22.51 6.35
N GLU A 3 -9.30 23.71 6.59
CA GLU A 3 -8.24 24.31 5.78
C GLU A 3 -6.93 23.54 5.86
N TYR A 4 -6.59 23.00 7.04
CA TYR A 4 -5.44 22.12 7.22
C TYR A 4 -5.53 20.85 6.35
N PHE A 5 -6.72 20.29 6.17
CA PHE A 5 -6.93 19.09 5.39
C PHE A 5 -6.83 19.37 3.89
N ALA A 6 -7.36 20.52 3.45
CA ALA A 6 -7.22 20.96 2.07
C ALA A 6 -5.75 21.25 1.69
N ASN A 7 -4.98 21.83 2.61
CA ASN A 7 -3.55 22.08 2.41
C ASN A 7 -2.76 20.77 2.35
N TYR A 8 -3.03 19.84 3.26
CA TYR A 8 -2.43 18.50 3.23
C TYR A 8 -2.69 17.78 1.91
N LEU A 9 -3.94 17.78 1.43
CA LEU A 9 -4.27 17.17 0.14
C LEU A 9 -3.55 17.85 -1.02
N ARG A 10 -3.46 19.18 -1.04
CA ARG A 10 -2.75 19.91 -2.09
C ARG A 10 -1.26 19.56 -2.15
N GLU A 11 -0.62 19.48 -0.98
CA GLU A 11 0.83 19.28 -0.88
C GLU A 11 1.24 17.83 -1.14
N TYR A 12 0.46 16.85 -0.65
CA TYR A 12 0.87 15.45 -0.65
C TYR A 12 0.08 14.54 -1.61
N TRP A 13 -1.07 14.98 -2.14
CA TRP A 13 -1.95 14.11 -2.93
C TRP A 13 -2.33 14.70 -4.30
N LEU A 14 -2.54 16.00 -4.40
CA LEU A 14 -3.03 16.66 -5.62
C LEU A 14 -1.92 17.30 -6.46
N GLY A 15 -0.66 17.19 -6.04
CA GLY A 15 0.48 17.62 -6.87
C GLY A 15 0.63 16.74 -8.11
N ASP A 16 1.08 17.33 -9.23
CA ASP A 16 1.21 16.68 -10.54
C ASP A 16 1.94 15.33 -10.51
N LYS A 17 2.96 15.21 -9.65
CA LYS A 17 3.69 13.96 -9.41
C LYS A 17 2.76 12.87 -8.88
N TRP A 18 2.04 13.17 -7.80
CA TRP A 18 1.19 12.21 -7.10
C TRP A 18 -0.06 11.87 -7.90
N VAL A 19 -0.70 12.87 -8.51
CA VAL A 19 -1.88 12.69 -9.37
C VAL A 19 -1.61 11.66 -10.46
N LYS A 20 -0.44 11.70 -11.11
CA LYS A 20 -0.07 10.71 -12.14
C LYS A 20 0.03 9.28 -11.61
N MET A 21 0.42 9.08 -10.34
CA MET A 21 0.59 7.77 -9.73
C MET A 21 -0.74 7.11 -9.34
N TRP A 22 -1.71 7.88 -8.84
CA TRP A 22 -2.99 7.33 -8.37
C TRP A 22 -4.17 7.54 -9.33
N SER A 23 -4.12 8.53 -10.24
CA SER A 23 -5.22 8.78 -11.19
C SER A 23 -5.22 7.78 -12.33
N LEU A 24 -6.38 7.16 -12.55
CA LEU A 24 -6.59 6.13 -13.58
C LEU A 24 -6.32 6.66 -15.01
N VAL A 25 -6.52 7.96 -15.23
CA VAL A 25 -6.39 8.60 -16.56
C VAL A 25 -4.95 8.62 -17.07
N TYR A 26 -3.97 8.61 -16.16
CA TYR A 26 -2.55 8.57 -16.50
C TYR A 26 -1.99 7.14 -16.62
N ARG A 27 -2.79 6.11 -16.33
CA ARG A 27 -2.41 4.69 -16.40
C ARG A 27 -2.49 4.13 -17.83
N LYS A 28 -1.89 4.81 -18.81
CA LYS A 28 -1.98 4.42 -20.22
C LYS A 28 -1.00 3.32 -20.63
N ASP A 29 0.14 3.21 -19.95
CA ASP A 29 1.24 2.27 -20.29
C ASP A 29 1.72 1.39 -19.12
N LEU A 30 0.94 1.32 -18.02
CA LEU A 30 1.29 0.54 -16.83
C LEU A 30 1.09 -0.96 -17.09
N SER A 31 2.12 -1.64 -17.60
CA SER A 31 2.21 -3.09 -17.41
C SER A 31 2.52 -3.36 -15.94
N ILE A 32 1.96 -4.44 -15.39
CA ILE A 32 2.17 -4.88 -13.98
C ILE A 32 3.68 -5.00 -13.66
N TYR A 33 4.51 -5.15 -14.68
CA TYR A 33 5.95 -5.37 -14.60
C TYR A 33 6.81 -4.10 -14.72
N LYS A 34 6.25 -2.94 -15.10
CA LYS A 34 7.04 -1.70 -15.33
C LYS A 34 6.92 -0.67 -14.22
N GLU A 35 5.75 -0.54 -13.62
CA GLU A 35 5.47 0.45 -12.58
C GLU A 35 4.52 -0.18 -11.55
N SER A 36 5.08 -1.14 -10.81
CA SER A 36 4.44 -1.91 -9.75
C SER A 36 4.21 -1.11 -8.47
N ASP A 37 4.81 0.08 -8.33
CA ASP A 37 4.66 0.99 -7.18
C ASP A 37 3.31 1.71 -7.18
N THR A 38 2.23 0.94 -7.22
CA THR A 38 0.88 1.44 -7.04
C THR A 38 0.34 0.99 -5.69
N ASN A 39 -0.53 1.81 -5.09
CA ASN A 39 -1.27 1.43 -3.88
C ASN A 39 -1.96 0.06 -4.01
N MET A 40 -2.35 -0.33 -5.22
CA MET A 40 -3.01 -1.61 -5.47
C MET A 40 -2.14 -2.81 -5.11
N LEU A 41 -0.82 -2.73 -5.32
CA LEU A 41 0.10 -3.82 -5.02
C LEU A 41 0.38 -3.91 -3.52
N ILE A 42 0.52 -2.77 -2.86
CA ILE A 42 0.61 -2.69 -1.39
C ILE A 42 -0.68 -3.21 -0.75
N GLU A 43 -1.85 -2.83 -1.27
CA GLU A 43 -3.14 -3.31 -0.79
C GLU A 43 -3.32 -4.82 -1.02
N ALA A 44 -2.88 -5.34 -2.17
CA ALA A 44 -2.88 -6.76 -2.45
C ALA A 44 -1.97 -7.52 -1.48
N TYR A 45 -0.76 -7.01 -1.23
CA TYR A 45 0.16 -7.56 -0.23
C TYR A 45 -0.46 -7.53 1.18
N HIS A 46 -1.03 -6.40 1.62
CA HIS A 46 -1.72 -6.30 2.90
C HIS A 46 -2.91 -7.26 3.00
N ARG A 47 -3.63 -7.51 1.90
CA ARG A 47 -4.73 -8.48 1.87
C ARG A 47 -4.22 -9.90 2.07
N VAL A 48 -3.15 -10.29 1.38
CA VAL A 48 -2.52 -11.61 1.55
C VAL A 48 -1.96 -11.76 2.97
N LEU A 49 -1.23 -10.77 3.46
CA LEU A 49 -0.71 -10.72 4.83
C LEU A 49 -1.82 -10.94 5.86
N ASN A 50 -2.90 -10.15 5.76
CA ASN A 50 -4.00 -10.22 6.69
C ASN A 50 -4.76 -11.55 6.63
N THR A 51 -5.00 -12.08 5.42
CA THR A 51 -5.85 -13.27 5.24
C THR A 51 -5.10 -14.59 5.43
N LYS A 52 -3.85 -14.69 4.96
CA LYS A 52 -3.06 -15.92 4.99
C LYS A 52 -2.17 -16.03 6.22
N PHE A 53 -1.43 -14.98 6.55
CA PHE A 53 -0.41 -15.02 7.60
C PHE A 53 -0.95 -14.57 8.97
N LEU A 54 -1.81 -13.55 8.99
CA LEU A 54 -2.33 -12.98 10.24
C LEU A 54 -3.71 -13.52 10.64
N CYS A 55 -4.32 -14.38 9.82
CA CYS A 55 -5.63 -15.02 10.05
C CYS A 55 -6.76 -14.02 10.40
N GLY A 56 -6.71 -12.81 9.86
CA GLY A 56 -7.70 -11.75 10.08
C GLY A 56 -7.65 -11.07 11.46
N LYS A 57 -6.64 -11.34 12.30
CA LYS A 57 -6.49 -10.67 13.60
C LYS A 57 -5.91 -9.26 13.42
N ARG A 58 -6.65 -8.24 13.84
CA ARG A 58 -6.27 -6.82 13.71
C ARG A 58 -5.20 -6.34 14.69
N ASN A 59 -5.20 -6.85 15.93
CA ASN A 59 -4.23 -6.44 16.96
C ASN A 59 -3.32 -7.63 17.30
N ARG A 60 -2.00 -7.43 17.14
CA ARG A 60 -0.94 -8.31 17.62
C ARG A 60 0.15 -7.48 18.28
N ARG A 61 0.94 -8.13 19.13
CA ARG A 61 2.16 -7.52 19.64
C ARG A 61 3.18 -7.40 18.52
N LEU A 62 4.01 -6.36 18.59
CA LEU A 62 4.95 -5.99 17.53
C LEU A 62 6.00 -7.07 17.28
N ASP A 63 6.47 -7.73 18.33
CA ASP A 63 7.39 -8.87 18.30
C ASP A 63 6.82 -10.06 17.51
N ASP A 64 5.59 -10.48 17.82
CA ASP A 64 4.91 -11.56 17.07
C ASP A 64 4.72 -11.20 15.59
N LEU A 65 4.44 -9.92 15.30
CA LEU A 65 4.30 -9.46 13.92
C LEU A 65 5.63 -9.53 13.16
N ILE A 66 6.73 -9.08 13.78
CA ILE A 66 8.06 -9.14 13.17
C ILE A 66 8.48 -10.60 12.94
N ALA A 67 8.22 -11.49 13.90
CA ALA A 67 8.51 -12.91 13.76
C ALA A 67 7.83 -13.48 12.51
N ILE A 68 6.51 -13.32 12.37
CA ILE A 68 5.74 -13.82 11.21
C ILE A 68 6.21 -13.18 9.90
N LEU A 69 6.49 -11.88 9.90
CA LEU A 69 6.98 -11.19 8.71
C LEU A 69 8.32 -11.76 8.24
N THR A 70 9.22 -12.08 9.16
CA THR A 70 10.58 -12.54 8.86
C THR A 70 10.72 -14.04 8.67
N SER A 71 9.92 -14.86 9.37
CA SER A 71 9.94 -16.32 9.25
C SER A 71 9.03 -16.80 8.13
N ASP A 72 7.76 -16.38 8.14
CA ASP A 72 6.74 -17.01 7.31
C ASP A 72 6.56 -16.25 6.00
N CYS A 73 6.57 -14.91 6.04
CA CYS A 73 6.33 -14.11 4.83
C CYS A 73 7.53 -14.10 3.88
N VAL A 74 8.77 -14.00 4.39
CA VAL A 74 9.98 -13.98 3.56
C VAL A 74 10.22 -15.32 2.87
N GLU A 75 9.79 -16.45 3.46
CA GLU A 75 9.96 -17.76 2.81
C GLU A 75 9.10 -17.91 1.53
N HIS A 76 8.04 -17.12 1.40
CA HIS A 76 7.09 -17.23 0.29
C HIS A 76 7.27 -16.18 -0.82
N TYR A 77 8.23 -15.25 -0.69
CA TYR A 77 8.47 -14.15 -1.63
C TYR A 77 9.96 -13.88 -1.83
#